data_AF-A0A9N9WFR1-F1
#
_entry.id   AF-A0A9N9WFR1-F1
#
_cell.length_a   1.000
_cell.length_b   1.000
_cell.length_c   1.000
_cell.angle_alpha   90.00
_cell.angle_beta   90.00
_cell.angle_gamma   90.00
#
_symmetry.space_group_name_H-M   'P 1'
#
loop_
_entity.id
_entity.type
_entity.pdbx_description
1 polymer ?
#
loop_
_entity_poly.entity_id
_entity_poly.type
_entity_poly.pdbx_seq_one_letter_code
_entity_poly.pdbx_strand_id
1 'polypeptide(L)'
;MEQVFQKFQKAGKNTVDELIKWMKDAKVIDATKDAEGKVRQLFGNENKDNVSLEKFKEVVQKLATDQKKNLEEINKNLISQGNKAVDMLKAGASALKDKFMK
;
A
#
# COMPACT_ATOMS: atom_id res chain seq x y z
N MET A 1 -10.37 -2.48 -1.82
CA MET A 1 -9.10 -2.07 -1.17
C MET A 1 -8.75 -3.04 -0.04
N GLU A 2 -9.69 -3.33 0.86
CA GLU A 2 -9.50 -4.17 2.05
C GLU A 2 -8.97 -5.58 1.74
N GLN A 3 -9.54 -6.24 0.73
CA GLN A 3 -9.08 -7.56 0.28
C GLN A 3 -7.61 -7.55 -0.16
N VAL A 4 -7.15 -6.47 -0.79
CA VAL A 4 -5.77 -6.34 -1.25
C VAL A 4 -4.86 -6.08 -0.05
N PHE A 5 -5.26 -5.20 0.86
CA PHE A 5 -4.56 -4.97 2.11
C PHE A 5 -4.37 -6.26 2.91
N GLN A 6 -5.40 -7.09 3.03
CA GLN A 6 -5.30 -8.40 3.70
C GLN A 6 -4.26 -9.31 3.03
N LYS A 7 -4.09 -9.24 1.70
CA LYS A 7 -3.03 -9.99 1.00
C LYS A 7 -1.64 -9.43 1.33
N PHE A 8 -1.48 -8.10 1.41
CA PHE A 8 -0.23 -7.48 1.89
C PHE A 8 0.09 -7.90 3.32
N GLN A 9 -0.90 -7.87 4.22
CA GLN A 9 -0.76 -8.31 5.60
C GLN A 9 -0.36 -9.79 5.69
N LYS A 10 -1.00 -10.68 4.93
CA LYS A 10 -0.62 -12.10 4.84
C LYS A 10 0.79 -12.31 4.30
N ALA A 11 1.29 -11.39 3.48
CA ALA A 11 2.66 -11.40 2.97
C ALA A 11 3.67 -10.73 3.92
N GLY A 12 3.24 -10.22 5.09
CA GLY A 12 4.09 -9.44 6.00
C GLY A 12 4.53 -8.09 5.43
N LYS A 13 3.76 -7.54 4.49
CA LYS A 13 4.03 -6.29 3.75
C LYS A 13 3.06 -5.16 4.13
N ASN A 14 2.43 -5.22 5.31
CA ASN A 14 1.58 -4.13 5.81
C ASN A 14 2.38 -3.08 6.62
N THR A 15 3.63 -2.84 6.22
CA THR A 15 4.47 -1.80 6.82
C THR A 15 4.10 -0.43 6.23
N VAL A 16 4.38 0.65 6.95
CA VAL A 16 4.17 2.03 6.46
C VAL A 16 4.87 2.25 5.13
N ASP A 17 6.08 1.72 4.95
CA ASP A 17 6.87 1.89 3.73
C ASP A 17 6.22 1.20 2.52
N GLU A 18 5.80 -0.06 2.68
CA GLU A 18 5.17 -0.83 1.61
C GLU A 18 3.78 -0.26 1.26
N LEU A 19 3.04 0.26 2.24
CA LEU A 19 1.76 0.93 2.00
C LEU A 19 1.95 2.27 1.28
N ILE A 20 2.94 3.08 1.67
CA ILE A 20 3.29 4.31 0.95
C ILE A 20 3.68 3.99 -0.50
N LYS A 21 4.51 2.96 -0.70
CA LYS A 21 4.90 2.50 -2.03
C LYS A 21 3.68 2.09 -2.86
N TRP A 22 2.74 1.36 -2.27
CA TRP A 22 1.49 1.00 -2.93
C TRP A 22 0.66 2.23 -3.30
N MET A 23 0.58 3.24 -2.43
CA MET A 23 -0.12 4.51 -2.72
C MET A 23 0.52 5.31 -3.86
N LYS A 24 1.86 5.33 -3.94
CA LYS A 24 2.60 5.95 -5.04
C LYS A 24 2.31 5.24 -6.36
N ASP A 25 2.38 3.91 -6.37
CA ASP A 25 2.14 3.11 -7.57
C ASP A 25 0.70 3.27 -8.08
N ALA A 26 -0.26 3.35 -7.14
CA ALA A 26 -1.65 3.68 -7.39
C ALA A 26 -1.91 5.15 -7.77
N LYS A 27 -0.87 5.98 -7.88
CA LYS A 27 -0.97 7.43 -8.14
C LYS A 27 -1.95 8.15 -7.21
N VAL A 28 -2.11 7.62 -5.99
CA VAL A 28 -2.89 8.27 -4.94
C VAL A 28 -2.14 9.49 -4.45
N ILE A 29 -0.82 9.35 -4.30
CA ILE A 29 0.10 10.41 -3.94
C ILE A 29 1.17 10.57 -5.02
N ASP A 30 1.74 11.75 -5.12
CA ASP A 30 2.88 11.99 -5.98
C ASP A 30 4.09 11.14 -5.56
N ALA A 31 4.91 10.76 -6.52
CA ALA A 31 6.14 10.01 -6.28
C ALA A 31 7.29 10.94 -5.77
N THR A 32 6.96 11.90 -4.91
CA THR A 32 7.89 12.89 -4.34
C THR A 32 8.13 12.61 -2.86
N LYS A 33 9.34 12.96 -2.39
CA LYS A 33 9.71 12.80 -0.98
C LYS A 33 8.81 13.63 -0.03
N ASP A 34 8.29 14.75 -0.51
CA ASP A 34 7.34 15.58 0.26
C ASP A 34 6.02 14.85 0.51
N ALA A 35 5.43 14.28 -0.56
CA ALA A 35 4.20 13.51 -0.45
C ALA A 35 4.39 12.27 0.46
N GLU A 36 5.53 11.58 0.32
CA GLU A 36 5.90 10.47 1.20
C GLU A 36 6.01 10.91 2.66
N GLY A 37 6.66 12.05 2.93
CA GLY A 37 6.78 12.63 4.26
C GLY A 37 5.42 12.93 4.89
N LYS A 38 4.52 13.59 4.15
CA LYS A 38 3.17 13.90 4.62
C LYS A 38 2.37 12.65 4.96
N VAL A 39 2.37 11.66 4.07
CA VAL A 39 1.65 10.40 4.29
C VAL A 39 2.23 9.66 5.49
N ARG A 40 3.55 9.62 5.61
CA ARG A 40 4.23 9.04 6.77
C ARG A 40 3.84 9.75 8.06
N GLN A 41 3.67 11.07 8.05
CA GLN A 41 3.13 11.82 9.19
C GLN A 41 1.67 11.49 9.49
N LEU A 42 0.83 11.18 8.48
CA LEU A 42 -0.55 10.73 8.69
C LEU A 42 -0.63 9.36 9.38
N PHE A 43 0.33 8.47 9.10
CA PHE A 43 0.51 7.24 9.86
C PHE A 43 0.98 7.52 11.30
N GLY A 44 1.74 8.60 11.52
CA GLY A 44 2.08 9.11 12.84
C GLY A 44 2.99 8.16 13.61
N ASN A 45 2.63 7.86 14.86
CA ASN A 45 3.38 6.99 15.77
C ASN A 45 2.96 5.51 15.70
N GLU A 46 2.19 5.14 14.67
CA GLU A 46 1.78 3.76 14.44
C GLU A 46 2.97 2.81 14.29
N ASN A 47 2.70 1.53 14.55
CA ASN A 47 3.68 0.49 14.33
C ASN A 47 4.08 0.46 12.85
N LYS A 48 5.30 0.91 12.56
CA LYS A 48 5.82 1.08 11.20
C LYS A 48 5.86 -0.24 10.43
N ASP A 49 5.90 -1.36 11.16
CA ASP A 49 5.99 -2.70 10.61
C ASP A 49 4.65 -3.42 10.59
N ASN A 50 3.62 -2.88 11.25
CA ASN A 50 2.30 -3.51 11.34
C ASN A 50 1.20 -2.46 11.41
N VAL A 51 0.88 -1.87 10.26
CA VAL A 51 -0.22 -0.94 10.13
C VAL A 51 -1.53 -1.72 10.11
N SER A 52 -2.54 -1.20 10.82
CA SER A 52 -3.89 -1.75 10.81
C SER A 52 -4.69 -1.27 9.59
N LEU A 53 -5.64 -2.10 9.12
CA LEU A 53 -6.51 -1.75 7.99
C LEU A 53 -7.29 -0.46 8.25
N GLU A 54 -7.80 -0.28 9.47
CA GLU A 54 -8.54 0.92 9.87
C GLU A 54 -7.70 2.18 9.71
N LYS A 55 -6.43 2.13 10.15
CA LYS A 55 -5.49 3.24 9.98
C LYS A 55 -5.21 3.52 8.52
N PHE A 56 -4.98 2.49 7.71
CA PHE A 56 -4.77 2.66 6.27
C PHE A 56 -5.98 3.32 5.61
N LYS A 57 -7.21 2.90 5.94
CA LYS A 57 -8.44 3.52 5.44
C LYS A 57 -8.54 4.99 5.86
N GLU A 58 -8.24 5.32 7.12
CA GLU A 58 -8.23 6.70 7.61
C GLU A 58 -7.26 7.58 6.79
N VAL A 59 -6.03 7.10 6.57
CA VAL A 59 -5.02 7.82 5.79
C VAL A 59 -5.49 8.04 4.35
N VAL A 60 -6.05 7.01 3.72
CA VAL A 60 -6.57 7.10 2.34
C VAL A 60 -7.73 8.09 2.25
N GLN A 61 -8.65 8.08 3.22
CA GLN A 61 -9.74 9.05 3.27
C GLN A 61 -9.22 10.48 3.46
N LYS A 62 -8.29 10.70 4.40
CA LYS A 62 -7.65 12.02 4.58
C LYS A 62 -6.98 12.51 3.30
N LEU A 63 -6.26 11.65 2.60
CA LEU A 63 -5.60 12.00 1.34
C LEU A 63 -6.60 12.32 0.22
N ALA A 64 -7.71 11.59 0.13
CA ALA A 64 -8.78 11.88 -0.81
C ALA A 64 -9.39 13.27 -0.55
N THR A 65 -9.67 13.57 0.73
CA THR A 65 -10.19 14.88 1.15
C THR A 65 -9.20 16.01 0.90
N ASP A 66 -7.93 15.83 1.30
CA ASP A 66 -6.86 16.83 1.16
C ASP A 66 -6.59 17.17 -0.32
N GLN A 67 -6.51 16.14 -1.16
CA GLN A 67 -6.25 16.30 -2.60
C GLN A 67 -7.50 16.63 -3.42
N LYS A 68 -8.69 16.77 -2.78
CA LYS A 68 -9.99 16.89 -3.45
C LYS A 68 -10.20 15.83 -4.55
N LYS A 69 -9.67 14.63 -4.34
CA LYS A 69 -9.76 13.49 -5.27
C LYS A 69 -10.95 12.62 -4.91
N ASN A 70 -11.52 11.97 -5.92
CA ASN A 70 -12.61 11.04 -5.71
C ASN A 70 -12.11 9.75 -5.02
N LEU A 71 -12.70 9.43 -3.87
CA LEU A 71 -12.32 8.26 -3.06
C LEU A 71 -12.57 6.94 -3.81
N GLU A 72 -13.60 6.87 -4.66
CA GLU A 72 -13.86 5.68 -5.47
C GLU A 72 -12.76 5.43 -6.49
N GLU A 73 -12.31 6.49 -7.19
CA GLU A 73 -11.22 6.39 -8.16
C GLU A 73 -9.89 6.03 -7.49
N ILE A 74 -9.60 6.62 -6.32
CA ILE A 74 -8.46 6.23 -5.48
C ILE A 74 -8.54 4.74 -5.11
N ASN A 75 -9.72 4.28 -4.66
CA ASN A 75 -9.92 2.89 -4.29
C ASN A 75 -9.73 1.93 -5.48
N LYS A 76 -10.25 2.27 -6.66
CA LYS A 76 -10.05 1.48 -7.88
C LYS A 76 -8.57 1.37 -8.24
N ASN A 77 -7.84 2.48 -8.21
CA ASN A 77 -6.41 2.47 -8.51
C ASN A 77 -5.61 1.67 -7.48
N LEU A 78 -5.91 1.83 -6.19
CA LEU A 78 -5.32 1.02 -5.12
C LEU A 78 -5.60 -0.47 -5.35
N ILE A 79 -6.84 -0.86 -5.63
CA ILE A 79 -7.17 -2.26 -5.91
C ILE A 79 -6.39 -2.80 -7.11
N SER A 80 -6.36 -2.04 -8.21
CA SER A 80 -5.69 -2.43 -9.45
C SER A 80 -4.19 -2.64 -9.23
N GLN A 81 -3.50 -1.63 -8.72
CA GLN A 81 -2.05 -1.71 -8.53
C GLN A 81 -1.66 -2.62 -7.38
N GLY A 82 -2.46 -2.69 -6.32
CA GLY A 82 -2.14 -3.56 -5.20
C GLY A 82 -2.32 -5.03 -5.55
N ASN A 83 -3.26 -5.38 -6.44
CA ASN A 83 -3.31 -6.73 -6.98
C ASN A 83 -2.05 -7.06 -7.80
N LYS A 84 -1.54 -6.13 -8.62
CA LYS A 84 -0.28 -6.33 -9.36
C LYS A 84 0.93 -6.47 -8.43
N ALA A 85 1.01 -5.63 -7.39
CA ALA A 85 2.06 -5.71 -6.40
C ALA A 85 2.04 -7.05 -5.65
N VAL A 86 0.86 -7.53 -5.24
CA VAL A 86 0.72 -8.86 -4.63
C VAL A 86 1.09 -9.97 -5.61
N ASP A 87 0.72 -9.87 -6.87
CA ASP A 87 1.06 -10.86 -7.90
C ASP A 87 2.58 -10.94 -8.09
N MET A 88 3.25 -9.79 -8.19
CA MET A 88 4.71 -9.70 -8.27
C MET A 88 5.40 -10.30 -7.04
N LEU A 89 4.87 -10.05 -5.84
CA LEU A 89 5.39 -10.65 -4.60
C LEU A 89 5.26 -12.18 -4.62
N LYS A 90 4.13 -12.72 -5.09
CA LYS A 90 3.91 -14.16 -5.24
C LYS A 90 4.81 -14.78 -6.30
N ALA A 91 4.96 -14.12 -7.45
CA ALA A 91 5.82 -14.58 -8.53
C ALA A 91 7.29 -14.60 -8.07
N GLY A 92 7.76 -13.56 -7.37
CA GLY A 92 9.09 -13.52 -6.78
C GLY A 92 9.33 -14.63 -5.74
N ALA A 93 8.37 -14.86 -4.83
CA ALA A 93 8.46 -15.96 -3.86
C ALA A 93 8.51 -17.34 -4.55
N SER A 94 7.73 -17.53 -5.61
CA SER A 94 7.70 -18.78 -6.38
C SER A 94 9.01 -19.00 -7.14
N ALA A 95 9.56 -17.95 -7.76
CA ALA A 95 10.84 -18.01 -8.47
C ALA A 95 12.02 -18.28 -7.53
N LEU A 96 12.02 -17.73 -6.32
CA LEU A 96 13.02 -18.03 -5.30
C LEU A 96 12.91 -19.49 -4.82
N LYS A 97 11.68 -20.00 -4.61
CA LYS A 97 11.45 -21.39 -4.23
C LYS A 97 11.92 -22.37 -5.31
N ASP A 98 11.62 -22.11 -6.58
CA ASP A 98 12.05 -22.93 -7.71
C ASP A 98 13.58 -22.99 -7.84
N LYS A 99 14.26 -21.87 -7.57
CA LYS A 99 15.74 -21.77 -7.66
C LYS A 99 16.49 -22.42 -6.48
N PHE A 100 15.83 -22.59 -5.33
CA PHE A 100 16.41 -23.24 -4.13
C PHE A 100 16.03 -24.73 -4.00
N MET A 101 15.01 -25.19 -4.73
CA MET A 101 14.53 -26.59 -4.71
C MET A 101 15.00 -27.41 -5.92
N LYS A 102 15.99 -26.92 -6.66
CA LYS A 102 16.59 -27.56 -7.83
C LYS A 102 18.07 -27.82 -7.58
#